data_AF-A0A0D6ERD1-F1
#
_entry.id   AF-A0A0D6ERD1-F1
#
_cell.length_a   1.000
_cell.length_b   1.000
_cell.length_c   1.000
_cell.angle_alpha   90.00
_cell.angle_beta   90.00
_cell.angle_gamma   90.00
#
_symmetry.space_group_name_H-M   'P 1'
#
loop_
_entity.id
_entity.type
_entity.pdbx_description
1 polymer ?
#
loop_
_entity_poly.entity_id
_entity_poly.type
_entity_poly.pdbx_seq_one_letter_code
_entity_poly.pdbx_strand_id
1 'polypeptide(L)'
;MEALQKVFGYGFSQAEVPSLVGKTFIVTGGSNGIGLSVARTLYSHGARVIVVGAQQAHLSGALVYIKTGDLAQTPETYRTGFGSQTDNSADGGKESGEVEGKLCEFKNLDEVAKLAKELAASLDRLDGLVLLAGLGVNKFELTKDGYDSHLTANAIANIVLLSHLLPLLEKTAQMPETDVRVVIMASEVHRATFGGPGETWGGDKFRDEAEFKKDCGPNALYARSKLADILIVKARLLSSALVQRYLQPPSKILAYATHPGAVATDESSSPLPSLIYGPQS
;
A
#
# COMPACT_ATOMS: atom_id res chain seq x y z
N MET A 1 -7.19 11.32 24.27
CA MET A 1 -7.66 11.23 22.87
C MET A 1 -9.10 11.73 22.72
N GLU A 2 -10.05 11.30 23.57
CA GLU A 2 -11.45 11.78 23.52
C GLU A 2 -11.63 13.31 23.64
N ALA A 3 -10.81 13.99 24.45
CA ALA A 3 -10.88 15.44 24.60
C ALA A 3 -10.47 16.23 23.34
N LEU A 4 -9.59 15.67 22.50
CA LEU A 4 -9.16 16.28 21.23
C LEU A 4 -10.14 15.95 20.09
N GLN A 5 -10.76 14.77 20.10
CA GLN A 5 -11.81 14.39 19.14
C GLN A 5 -13.02 15.33 19.19
N LYS A 6 -13.39 15.80 20.39
CA LYS A 6 -14.45 16.81 20.57
C LYS A 6 -14.11 18.19 20.00
N VAL A 7 -12.81 18.50 19.82
CA VAL A 7 -12.35 19.80 19.29
C VAL A 7 -12.27 19.79 17.75
N PHE A 8 -11.89 18.65 17.14
CA PHE A 8 -11.80 18.52 15.68
C PHE A 8 -13.12 18.13 14.98
N GLY A 9 -14.16 17.78 15.74
CA GLY A 9 -15.54 17.67 15.27
C GLY A 9 -15.87 16.41 14.45
N TYR A 10 -14.91 15.78 13.78
CA TYR A 10 -15.10 14.51 13.08
C TYR A 10 -13.80 13.70 13.07
N GLY A 11 -13.85 12.47 13.59
CA GLY A 11 -12.81 11.47 13.39
C GLY A 11 -13.43 10.29 12.68
N PHE A 12 -12.93 9.95 11.50
CA PHE A 12 -13.39 8.78 10.76
C PHE A 12 -13.04 7.50 11.54
N SER A 13 -14.02 6.65 11.74
CA SER A 13 -13.90 5.32 12.32
C SER A 13 -14.22 4.24 11.29
N GLN A 14 -13.70 3.03 11.50
CA GLN A 14 -14.02 1.88 10.66
C GLN A 14 -15.54 1.61 10.60
N ALA A 15 -16.27 1.93 11.67
CA ALA A 15 -17.71 1.78 11.72
C ALA A 15 -18.49 2.70 10.77
N GLU A 16 -17.86 3.76 10.26
CA GLU A 16 -18.44 4.68 9.28
C GLU A 16 -18.18 4.26 7.82
N VAL A 17 -17.44 3.16 7.60
CA VAL A 17 -17.29 2.58 6.26
C VAL A 17 -18.69 2.12 5.77
N PRO A 18 -19.13 2.53 4.57
CA PRO A 18 -20.44 2.12 4.04
C PRO A 18 -20.42 0.64 3.64
N SER A 19 -21.56 0.10 3.22
CA SER A 19 -21.57 -1.21 2.54
C SER A 19 -20.74 -1.14 1.25
N LEU A 20 -19.97 -2.19 1.02
CA LEU A 20 -19.10 -2.39 -0.13
C LEU A 20 -19.52 -3.63 -0.93
N VAL A 21 -20.75 -4.14 -0.73
CA VAL A 21 -21.28 -5.27 -1.50
C VAL A 21 -21.20 -5.01 -3.00
N GLY A 22 -20.69 -6.01 -3.72
CA GLY A 22 -20.50 -5.94 -5.16
C GLY A 22 -19.29 -5.12 -5.62
N LYS A 23 -18.48 -4.57 -4.69
CA LYS A 23 -17.23 -3.88 -5.00
C LYS A 23 -16.03 -4.81 -4.85
N THR A 24 -15.03 -4.62 -5.71
CA THR A 24 -13.81 -5.44 -5.74
C THR A 24 -12.58 -4.61 -5.42
N PHE A 25 -11.72 -5.10 -4.53
CA PHE A 25 -10.51 -4.43 -4.09
C PHE A 25 -9.29 -5.33 -4.21
N ILE A 26 -8.15 -4.75 -4.58
CA ILE A 26 -6.83 -5.37 -4.45
C ILE A 26 -6.09 -4.67 -3.31
N VAL A 27 -5.54 -5.44 -2.38
CA VAL A 27 -4.72 -4.94 -1.27
C VAL A 27 -3.36 -5.63 -1.32
N THR A 28 -2.32 -4.90 -1.75
CA THR A 28 -0.95 -5.41 -1.69
C THR A 28 -0.39 -5.25 -0.28
N GLY A 29 0.41 -6.21 0.20
CA GLY A 29 0.87 -6.19 1.59
C GLY A 29 -0.26 -6.45 2.59
N GLY A 30 -1.38 -7.04 2.15
CA GLY A 30 -2.57 -7.24 2.97
C GLY A 30 -2.52 -8.42 3.93
N SER A 31 -1.37 -9.08 4.07
CA SER A 31 -1.22 -10.26 4.93
C SER A 31 -0.75 -9.94 6.36
N ASN A 32 -0.43 -8.69 6.68
CA ASN A 32 -0.04 -8.28 8.02
C ASN A 32 -0.23 -6.76 8.22
N GLY A 33 -0.15 -6.28 9.46
CA GLY A 33 -0.12 -4.88 9.83
C GLY A 33 -1.28 -4.07 9.25
N ILE A 34 -0.97 -2.87 8.74
CA ILE A 34 -1.97 -1.94 8.19
C ILE A 34 -2.77 -2.59 7.05
N GLY A 35 -2.10 -3.34 6.16
CA GLY A 35 -2.78 -3.97 5.03
C GLY A 35 -3.76 -5.05 5.44
N LEU A 36 -3.46 -5.82 6.50
CA LEU A 36 -4.40 -6.79 7.05
C LEU A 36 -5.65 -6.11 7.59
N SER A 37 -5.46 -5.02 8.35
CA SER A 37 -6.57 -4.24 8.92
C SER A 37 -7.46 -3.68 7.80
N VAL A 38 -6.86 -3.09 6.76
CA VAL A 38 -7.60 -2.64 5.56
C VAL A 38 -8.36 -3.77 4.90
N ALA A 39 -7.70 -4.92 4.64
CA ALA A 39 -8.35 -6.06 3.99
C ALA A 39 -9.53 -6.60 4.81
N ARG A 40 -9.39 -6.67 6.14
CA ARG A 40 -10.45 -7.12 7.04
C ARG A 40 -11.61 -6.13 7.11
N THR A 41 -11.36 -4.83 7.12
CA THR A 41 -12.43 -3.80 7.02
C THR A 41 -13.18 -3.89 5.71
N LEU A 42 -12.48 -4.04 4.58
CA LEU A 42 -13.16 -4.18 3.28
C LEU A 42 -14.04 -5.44 3.26
N TYR A 43 -13.52 -6.56 3.78
CA TYR A 43 -14.23 -7.82 3.87
C TYR A 43 -15.48 -7.76 4.78
N SER A 44 -15.37 -7.15 5.97
CA SER A 44 -16.49 -7.06 6.93
C SER A 44 -17.60 -6.08 6.51
N HIS A 45 -17.35 -5.30 5.45
CA HIS A 45 -18.33 -4.45 4.79
C HIS A 45 -18.81 -5.06 3.46
N GLY A 46 -18.60 -6.36 3.23
CA GLY A 46 -19.20 -7.10 2.11
C GLY A 46 -18.42 -7.05 0.79
N ALA A 47 -17.20 -6.50 0.77
CA ALA A 47 -16.42 -6.40 -0.47
C ALA A 47 -15.80 -7.74 -0.89
N ARG A 48 -15.49 -7.88 -2.18
CA ARG A 48 -14.54 -8.89 -2.67
C ARG A 48 -13.12 -8.34 -2.55
N VAL A 49 -12.24 -9.04 -1.83
CA VAL A 49 -10.89 -8.58 -1.50
C VAL A 49 -9.85 -9.57 -2.01
N ILE A 50 -8.96 -9.10 -2.88
CA ILE A 50 -7.78 -9.84 -3.33
C ILE A 50 -6.58 -9.36 -2.51
N VAL A 51 -6.08 -10.23 -1.63
CA VAL A 51 -4.90 -9.95 -0.80
C VAL A 51 -3.66 -10.44 -1.52
N VAL A 52 -2.72 -9.54 -1.80
CA VAL A 52 -1.44 -9.88 -2.44
C VAL A 52 -0.33 -9.85 -1.40
N GLY A 53 0.48 -10.90 -1.33
CA GLY A 53 1.60 -10.99 -0.39
C GLY A 53 2.73 -11.88 -0.90
N ALA A 54 3.92 -11.76 -0.32
CA ALA A 54 5.12 -12.48 -0.79
C ALA A 54 5.32 -13.85 -0.12
N GLN A 55 4.55 -14.18 0.92
CA GLN A 55 4.73 -15.41 1.69
C GLN A 55 3.43 -16.19 1.82
N GLN A 56 3.44 -17.43 1.34
CA GLN A 56 2.25 -18.29 1.32
C GLN A 56 1.71 -18.57 2.72
N ALA A 57 2.59 -18.82 3.70
CA ALA A 57 2.18 -19.07 5.08
C ALA A 57 1.47 -17.87 5.69
N HIS A 58 1.96 -16.64 5.43
CA HIS A 58 1.32 -15.42 5.91
C HIS A 58 -0.02 -15.17 5.22
N LEU A 59 -0.11 -15.38 3.91
CA LEU A 59 -1.39 -15.29 3.19
C LEU A 59 -2.42 -16.24 3.78
N SER A 60 -2.08 -17.51 3.96
CA SER A 60 -3.02 -18.50 4.50
C SER A 60 -3.55 -18.12 5.89
N GLY A 61 -2.68 -17.65 6.78
CA GLY A 61 -3.09 -17.16 8.11
C GLY A 61 -3.94 -15.89 8.05
N ALA A 62 -3.57 -14.94 7.20
CA ALA A 62 -4.31 -13.69 6.99
C ALA A 62 -5.72 -13.94 6.49
N LEU A 63 -5.91 -14.84 5.52
CA LEU A 63 -7.23 -15.18 5.00
C LEU A 63 -8.15 -15.77 6.06
N VAL A 64 -7.62 -16.59 6.98
CA VAL A 64 -8.39 -17.09 8.12
C VAL A 64 -8.76 -15.94 9.05
N TYR A 65 -7.78 -15.12 9.45
CA TYR A 65 -8.02 -14.00 10.35
C TYR A 65 -9.00 -12.96 9.79
N ILE A 66 -8.91 -12.64 8.50
CA ILE A 66 -9.86 -11.73 7.83
C ILE A 66 -11.29 -12.24 7.96
N LYS A 67 -11.50 -13.55 7.78
CA LYS A 67 -12.81 -14.17 7.83
C LYS A 67 -13.37 -14.31 9.25
N THR A 68 -12.52 -14.60 10.22
CA THR A 68 -12.95 -15.01 11.57
C THR A 68 -12.73 -13.94 12.64
N GLY A 69 -11.76 -13.04 12.43
CA GLY A 69 -11.24 -12.16 13.48
C GLY A 69 -10.52 -12.90 14.62
N ASP A 70 -10.28 -14.20 14.47
CA ASP A 70 -9.81 -15.07 15.54
C ASP A 70 -8.44 -15.67 15.19
N LEU A 71 -7.40 -15.14 15.84
CA LEU A 71 -6.02 -15.62 15.67
C LEU A 71 -5.86 -17.08 16.10
N ALA A 72 -6.67 -17.59 17.04
CA ALA A 72 -6.57 -18.97 17.50
C ALA A 72 -6.91 -19.99 16.40
N GLN A 73 -7.67 -19.57 15.38
CA GLN A 73 -7.99 -20.40 14.21
C GLN A 73 -6.91 -20.36 13.13
N THR A 74 -5.92 -19.45 13.24
CA THR A 74 -4.81 -19.34 12.28
C THR A 74 -3.67 -20.31 12.64
N PRO A 75 -2.82 -20.71 11.67
CA PRO A 75 -1.64 -21.52 11.96
C PRO A 75 -0.74 -20.87 13.02
N GLU A 76 -0.09 -21.68 13.86
CA GLU A 76 0.78 -21.17 14.93
C GLU A 76 1.91 -20.26 14.41
N THR A 77 2.47 -20.62 13.25
CA THR A 77 3.49 -19.85 12.55
C THR A 77 3.04 -18.45 12.12
N TYR A 78 1.73 -18.20 12.04
CA TYR A 78 1.17 -16.89 11.72
C TYR A 78 0.85 -16.12 13.00
N ARG A 79 0.08 -16.69 13.94
CA ARG A 79 -0.35 -15.96 15.15
C ARG A 79 0.79 -15.54 16.07
N THR A 80 1.90 -16.28 16.09
CA THR A 80 3.08 -15.92 16.89
C THR A 80 3.69 -14.56 16.52
N GLY A 81 3.47 -14.08 15.29
CA GLY A 81 3.92 -12.75 14.84
C GLY A 81 3.04 -11.58 15.29
N PHE A 82 1.81 -11.82 15.76
CA PHE A 82 0.84 -10.75 16.05
C PHE A 82 0.96 -10.13 17.45
N GLY A 83 1.71 -10.78 18.37
CA GLY A 83 1.79 -10.33 19.77
C GLY A 83 0.40 -10.22 20.42
N SER A 84 0.17 -9.16 21.20
CA SER A 84 -1.12 -8.89 21.88
C SER A 84 -1.99 -7.86 21.14
N GLN A 85 -1.81 -7.70 19.83
CA GLN A 85 -2.50 -6.66 19.06
C GLN A 85 -4.01 -6.96 18.94
N THR A 86 -4.83 -5.97 19.26
CA THR A 86 -6.26 -5.94 18.97
C THR A 86 -6.53 -4.82 17.97
N ASP A 87 -7.39 -5.07 16.98
CA ASP A 87 -7.79 -4.03 16.02
C ASP A 87 -9.32 -3.89 15.94
N ASN A 88 -9.73 -2.71 15.48
CA ASN A 88 -11.13 -2.33 15.28
C ASN A 88 -11.55 -2.55 13.82
N SER A 89 -10.85 -3.42 13.09
CA SER A 89 -10.97 -3.43 11.64
C SER A 89 -12.31 -3.98 11.15
N ALA A 90 -13.04 -4.74 11.96
CA ALA A 90 -14.38 -5.21 11.64
C ALA A 90 -15.50 -4.36 12.26
N ASP A 91 -15.17 -3.29 12.99
CA ASP A 91 -16.17 -2.46 13.68
C ASP A 91 -17.15 -1.87 12.67
N GLY A 92 -18.45 -2.00 12.95
CA GLY A 92 -19.54 -1.57 12.08
C GLY A 92 -19.77 -2.43 10.83
N GLY A 93 -18.91 -3.42 10.58
CA GLY A 93 -19.12 -4.42 9.54
C GLY A 93 -20.32 -5.31 9.86
N LYS A 94 -21.25 -5.42 8.91
CA LYS A 94 -22.49 -6.22 9.06
C LYS A 94 -22.62 -7.31 8.00
N GLU A 95 -21.65 -7.40 7.11
CA GLU A 95 -21.71 -8.22 5.89
C GLU A 95 -20.39 -8.98 5.72
N SER A 96 -20.45 -10.26 5.38
CA SER A 96 -19.25 -11.03 5.03
C SER A 96 -19.04 -10.98 3.52
N GLY A 97 -17.91 -10.44 3.10
CA GLY A 97 -17.50 -10.41 1.70
C GLY A 97 -16.84 -11.71 1.22
N GLU A 98 -16.06 -11.58 0.14
CA GLU A 98 -15.22 -12.66 -0.37
C GLU A 98 -13.75 -12.27 -0.21
N VAL A 99 -12.88 -13.23 0.08
CA VAL A 99 -11.44 -12.96 0.17
C VAL A 99 -10.61 -14.10 -0.41
N GLU A 100 -9.64 -13.75 -1.25
CA GLU A 100 -8.67 -14.67 -1.85
C GLU A 100 -7.23 -14.12 -1.74
N GLY A 101 -6.24 -15.01 -1.71
CA GLY A 101 -4.82 -14.66 -1.63
C GLY A 101 -4.10 -14.87 -2.96
N LYS A 102 -3.19 -13.96 -3.32
CA LYS A 102 -2.28 -14.10 -4.45
C LYS A 102 -0.83 -13.93 -3.99
N LEU A 103 0.02 -14.87 -4.37
CA LEU A 103 1.45 -14.82 -4.08
C LEU A 103 2.15 -13.91 -5.10
N CYS A 104 2.98 -12.98 -4.63
CA CYS A 104 3.83 -12.15 -5.48
C CYS A 104 5.04 -11.61 -4.71
N GLU A 105 6.25 -11.87 -5.20
CA GLU A 105 7.47 -11.17 -4.77
C GLU A 105 7.61 -9.82 -5.49
N PHE A 106 7.53 -8.72 -4.73
CA PHE A 106 7.54 -7.36 -5.29
C PHE A 106 8.92 -6.92 -5.79
N LYS A 107 10.00 -7.60 -5.37
CA LYS A 107 11.34 -7.41 -5.97
C LYS A 107 11.49 -8.08 -7.35
N ASN A 108 10.50 -8.87 -7.79
CA ASN A 108 10.53 -9.59 -9.05
C ASN A 108 9.52 -8.99 -10.05
N LEU A 109 9.95 -8.06 -10.89
CA LEU A 109 9.04 -7.30 -11.76
C LEU A 109 8.31 -8.17 -12.80
N ASP A 110 8.89 -9.28 -13.24
CA ASP A 110 8.21 -10.23 -14.14
C ASP A 110 7.02 -10.92 -13.47
N GLU A 111 7.17 -11.27 -12.19
CA GLU A 111 6.12 -11.88 -11.39
C GLU A 111 5.00 -10.89 -11.10
N VAL A 112 5.37 -9.65 -10.78
CA VAL A 112 4.43 -8.52 -10.62
C VAL A 112 3.64 -8.28 -11.92
N ALA A 113 4.33 -8.22 -13.06
CA ALA A 113 3.68 -8.02 -14.36
C ALA A 113 2.76 -9.19 -14.74
N LYS A 114 3.18 -10.43 -14.46
CA LYS A 114 2.38 -11.64 -14.69
C LYS A 114 1.10 -11.60 -13.85
N LEU A 115 1.22 -11.38 -12.55
CA LEU A 115 0.06 -11.29 -11.66
C LEU A 115 -0.89 -10.17 -12.08
N ALA A 116 -0.36 -8.99 -12.41
CA ALA A 116 -1.18 -7.85 -12.83
C ALA A 116 -2.01 -8.17 -14.09
N LYS A 117 -1.41 -8.85 -15.07
CA LYS A 117 -2.11 -9.30 -16.29
C LYS A 117 -3.18 -10.35 -15.99
N GLU A 118 -2.87 -11.33 -15.13
CA GLU A 118 -3.82 -12.36 -14.70
C GLU A 118 -5.03 -11.72 -14.00
N LEU A 119 -4.79 -10.79 -13.06
CA LEU A 119 -5.85 -10.06 -12.37
C LEU A 119 -6.68 -9.22 -13.35
N ALA A 120 -6.04 -8.44 -14.23
CA ALA A 120 -6.72 -7.64 -15.24
C ALA A 120 -7.60 -8.48 -16.19
N ALA A 121 -7.20 -9.72 -16.48
CA ALA A 121 -7.97 -10.63 -17.34
C ALA A 121 -9.10 -11.36 -16.59
N SER A 122 -8.91 -11.63 -15.29
CA SER A 122 -9.85 -12.43 -14.49
C SER A 122 -10.96 -11.62 -13.80
N LEU A 123 -10.77 -10.31 -13.64
CA LEU A 123 -11.68 -9.45 -12.89
C LEU A 123 -12.55 -8.64 -13.84
N ASP A 124 -13.86 -8.62 -13.58
CA ASP A 124 -14.81 -7.82 -14.37
C ASP A 124 -14.81 -6.34 -14.00
N ARG A 125 -14.47 -6.04 -12.75
CA ARG A 125 -14.39 -4.71 -12.13
C ARG A 125 -13.27 -4.62 -11.10
N LEU A 126 -12.79 -3.41 -10.84
CA LEU A 126 -11.87 -3.08 -9.74
C LEU A 126 -12.19 -1.68 -9.22
N ASP A 127 -12.73 -1.61 -8.01
CA ASP A 127 -13.20 -0.38 -7.36
C ASP A 127 -12.10 0.28 -6.51
N GLY A 128 -11.18 -0.52 -5.98
CA GLY A 128 -10.07 -0.01 -5.18
C GLY A 128 -8.77 -0.76 -5.41
N LEU A 129 -7.70 -0.01 -5.65
CA LEU A 129 -6.33 -0.52 -5.67
C LEU A 129 -5.55 0.10 -4.51
N VAL A 130 -5.29 -0.70 -3.48
CA VAL A 130 -4.59 -0.27 -2.27
C VAL A 130 -3.18 -0.86 -2.29
N LEU A 131 -2.20 0.01 -2.53
CA LEU A 131 -0.80 -0.33 -2.72
C LEU A 131 -0.03 -0.09 -1.41
N LEU A 132 0.02 -1.10 -0.54
CA LEU A 132 0.75 -1.05 0.73
C LEU A 132 2.01 -1.90 0.77
N ALA A 133 2.16 -2.88 -0.13
CA ALA A 133 3.35 -3.71 -0.18
C ALA A 133 4.61 -2.86 -0.32
N GLY A 134 5.62 -3.20 0.47
CA GLY A 134 6.91 -2.55 0.42
C GLY A 134 7.84 -3.09 1.49
N LEU A 135 9.09 -2.65 1.42
CA LEU A 135 10.15 -2.87 2.38
C LEU A 135 10.30 -1.60 3.23
N GLY A 136 10.31 -1.77 4.55
CA GLY A 136 10.84 -0.78 5.50
C GLY A 136 12.34 -0.50 5.32
N VAL A 137 12.92 0.23 6.27
CA VAL A 137 14.36 0.53 6.31
C VAL A 137 15.17 -0.78 6.32
N ASN A 138 16.02 -0.98 5.32
CA ASN A 138 16.78 -2.23 5.15
C ASN A 138 18.10 -1.96 4.42
N LYS A 139 19.00 -2.95 4.38
CA LYS A 139 20.27 -2.84 3.64
C LYS A 139 20.03 -2.66 2.14
N PHE A 140 21.00 -2.00 1.48
CA PHE A 140 21.04 -1.89 0.04
C PHE A 140 21.22 -3.28 -0.61
N GLU A 141 20.36 -3.60 -1.56
CA GLU A 141 20.46 -4.78 -2.40
C GLU A 141 19.96 -4.43 -3.80
N LEU A 142 20.62 -4.95 -4.82
CA LEU A 142 20.14 -4.88 -6.19
C LEU A 142 19.19 -6.05 -6.46
N THR A 143 18.06 -5.75 -7.09
CA THR A 143 17.17 -6.77 -7.68
C THR A 143 17.80 -7.34 -8.94
N LYS A 144 17.18 -8.40 -9.50
CA LYS A 144 17.61 -9.00 -10.77
C LYS A 144 17.63 -7.99 -11.93
N ASP A 145 16.79 -6.96 -11.85
CA ASP A 145 16.65 -5.90 -12.85
C ASP A 145 17.71 -4.80 -12.67
N GLY A 146 18.58 -4.93 -11.67
CA GLY A 146 19.73 -4.04 -11.43
C GLY A 146 19.37 -2.75 -10.69
N TYR A 147 18.22 -2.70 -10.01
CA TYR A 147 17.77 -1.55 -9.23
C TYR A 147 17.75 -1.84 -7.74
N ASP A 148 17.89 -0.79 -6.94
CA ASP A 148 17.67 -0.78 -5.50
C ASP A 148 16.37 -1.49 -5.11
N SER A 149 16.46 -2.37 -4.12
CA SER A 149 15.33 -3.19 -3.67
C SER A 149 14.19 -2.38 -3.04
N HIS A 150 14.47 -1.29 -2.30
CA HIS A 150 13.43 -0.41 -1.74
C HIS A 150 12.65 0.26 -2.84
N LEU A 151 13.33 0.90 -3.79
CA LEU A 151 12.69 1.56 -4.93
C LEU A 151 11.93 0.56 -5.79
N THR A 152 12.49 -0.64 -6.02
CA THR A 152 11.85 -1.68 -6.83
C THR A 152 10.55 -2.14 -6.19
N ALA A 153 10.60 -2.59 -4.93
CA ALA A 153 9.45 -3.17 -4.25
C ALA A 153 8.38 -2.12 -3.92
N ASN A 154 8.79 -0.92 -3.48
CA ASN A 154 7.85 0.09 -2.99
C ASN A 154 7.26 0.92 -4.13
N ALA A 155 7.98 1.14 -5.24
CA ALA A 155 7.56 2.09 -6.26
C ALA A 155 7.46 1.49 -7.66
N ILE A 156 8.51 0.82 -8.15
CA ILE A 156 8.52 0.30 -9.53
C ILE A 156 7.47 -0.82 -9.68
N ALA A 157 7.36 -1.73 -8.72
CA ALA A 157 6.34 -2.76 -8.71
C ALA A 157 4.91 -2.18 -8.70
N ASN A 158 4.70 -1.09 -7.95
CA ASN A 158 3.43 -0.36 -7.92
C ASN A 158 3.10 0.26 -9.29
N ILE A 159 4.07 0.82 -9.99
CA ILE A 159 3.90 1.33 -11.36
C ILE A 159 3.54 0.18 -12.32
N VAL A 160 4.22 -0.97 -12.23
CA VAL A 160 3.93 -2.14 -13.07
C VAL A 160 2.50 -2.64 -12.85
N LEU A 161 2.08 -2.82 -11.59
CA LEU A 161 0.70 -3.20 -11.24
C LEU A 161 -0.31 -2.21 -11.81
N LEU A 162 -0.12 -0.92 -11.52
CA LEU A 162 -1.01 0.14 -11.96
C LEU A 162 -1.12 0.17 -13.49
N SER A 163 0.00 0.04 -14.21
CA SER A 163 0.03 0.10 -15.68
C SER A 163 -0.84 -0.97 -16.35
N HIS A 164 -0.92 -2.16 -15.76
CA HIS A 164 -1.71 -3.28 -16.29
C HIS A 164 -3.16 -3.26 -15.80
N LEU A 165 -3.42 -2.73 -14.60
CA LEU A 165 -4.76 -2.65 -14.01
C LEU A 165 -5.53 -1.39 -14.42
N LEU A 166 -4.84 -0.37 -14.96
CA LEU A 166 -5.46 0.91 -15.35
C LEU A 166 -6.66 0.76 -16.29
N PRO A 167 -6.61 -0.09 -17.35
CA PRO A 167 -7.77 -0.27 -18.22
C PRO A 167 -9.00 -0.83 -17.49
N LEU A 168 -8.78 -1.71 -16.50
CA LEU A 168 -9.85 -2.29 -15.69
C LEU A 168 -10.43 -1.26 -14.71
N LEU A 169 -9.57 -0.47 -14.07
CA LEU A 169 -9.98 0.65 -13.20
C LEU A 169 -10.82 1.65 -14.00
N GLU A 170 -10.38 2.02 -15.21
CA GLU A 170 -11.12 2.93 -16.09
C GLU A 170 -12.46 2.35 -16.54
N LYS A 171 -12.49 1.09 -16.98
CA LYS A 171 -13.74 0.38 -17.29
C LYS A 171 -14.72 0.44 -16.11
N THR A 172 -14.21 0.24 -14.90
CA THR A 172 -15.02 0.28 -13.66
C THR A 172 -15.50 1.68 -13.35
N ALA A 173 -14.67 2.70 -13.57
CA ALA A 173 -15.01 4.11 -13.32
C ALA A 173 -16.10 4.65 -14.25
N GLN A 174 -16.35 4.00 -15.40
CA GLN A 174 -17.45 4.32 -16.30
C GLN A 174 -18.78 3.65 -15.91
N MET A 175 -18.79 2.74 -14.93
CA MET A 175 -20.03 2.11 -14.46
C MET A 175 -20.90 3.11 -13.68
N PRO A 176 -22.25 2.98 -13.71
CA PRO A 176 -23.14 3.83 -12.92
C PRO A 176 -22.83 3.76 -11.42
N GLU A 177 -23.01 4.88 -10.70
CA GLU A 177 -22.88 4.96 -9.23
C GLU A 177 -21.60 4.31 -8.67
N THR A 178 -20.50 4.40 -9.42
CA THR A 178 -19.22 3.79 -9.04
C THR A 178 -18.18 4.86 -8.77
N ASP A 179 -17.43 4.66 -7.69
CA ASP A 179 -16.27 5.47 -7.27
C ASP A 179 -15.06 4.55 -7.26
N VAL A 180 -14.03 4.91 -8.05
CA VAL A 180 -12.81 4.11 -8.22
C VAL A 180 -11.62 4.84 -7.63
N ARG A 181 -10.90 4.16 -6.74
CA ARG A 181 -9.79 4.78 -5.99
C ARG A 181 -8.49 3.99 -6.10
N VAL A 182 -7.39 4.72 -6.25
CA VAL A 182 -6.03 4.21 -6.10
C VAL A 182 -5.42 4.86 -4.87
N VAL A 183 -4.96 4.06 -3.91
CA VAL A 183 -4.33 4.54 -2.68
C VAL A 183 -2.95 3.94 -2.56
N ILE A 184 -1.92 4.78 -2.43
CA ILE A 184 -0.53 4.36 -2.29
C ILE A 184 -0.02 4.74 -0.90
N MET A 185 0.58 3.77 -0.21
CA MET A 185 1.12 3.97 1.14
C MET A 185 2.53 4.56 1.10
N ALA A 186 2.60 5.89 1.24
CA ALA A 186 3.84 6.63 1.46
C ALA A 186 4.23 6.62 2.95
N SER A 187 5.09 7.56 3.37
CA SER A 187 5.50 7.73 4.77
C SER A 187 6.09 9.11 5.01
N GLU A 188 6.02 9.62 6.25
CA GLU A 188 6.60 10.91 6.64
C GLU A 188 8.12 10.98 6.42
N VAL A 189 8.81 9.83 6.41
CA VAL A 189 10.24 9.76 6.06
C VAL A 189 10.54 10.24 4.63
N HIS A 190 9.53 10.35 3.74
CA HIS A 190 9.72 11.03 2.46
C HIS A 190 10.30 12.44 2.64
N ARG A 191 10.04 13.11 3.76
CA ARG A 191 10.54 14.46 4.04
C ARG A 191 12.07 14.49 4.20
N ALA A 192 12.68 13.39 4.62
CA ALA A 192 14.14 13.25 4.69
C ALA A 192 14.80 13.21 3.30
N THR A 193 14.01 13.20 2.22
CA THR A 193 14.52 13.43 0.87
C THR A 193 14.79 14.91 0.57
N PHE A 194 14.23 15.84 1.34
CA PHE A 194 14.52 17.25 1.23
C PHE A 194 15.51 17.61 2.33
N GLY A 195 16.69 18.06 1.93
CA GLY A 195 17.69 18.47 2.90
C GLY A 195 17.28 19.70 3.71
N GLY A 196 18.07 20.00 4.75
CA GLY A 196 17.89 21.18 5.57
C GLY A 196 18.03 22.50 4.77
N PRO A 197 17.73 23.66 5.39
CA PRO A 197 17.92 24.97 4.76
C PRO A 197 19.38 25.17 4.36
N GLY A 198 19.69 24.94 3.08
CA GLY A 198 21.04 24.99 2.52
C GLY A 198 21.38 23.83 1.58
N GLU A 199 20.67 22.71 1.67
CA GLU A 199 20.78 21.64 0.69
C GLU A 199 19.98 22.01 -0.56
N THR A 200 20.65 22.03 -1.72
CA THR A 200 19.98 22.14 -3.01
C THR A 200 18.99 21.00 -3.16
N TRP A 201 17.74 21.33 -3.50
CA TRP A 201 16.72 20.38 -3.92
C TRP A 201 17.32 19.32 -4.86
N GLY A 202 17.13 18.02 -4.58
CA GLY A 202 17.55 16.96 -5.50
C GLY A 202 18.98 16.40 -5.34
N GLY A 203 19.55 16.35 -4.13
CA GLY A 203 20.71 15.48 -3.89
C GLY A 203 20.36 14.03 -4.24
N ASP A 204 21.07 13.40 -5.17
CA ASP A 204 20.92 12.00 -5.66
C ASP A 204 19.46 11.45 -5.77
N LYS A 205 18.49 12.29 -6.17
CA LYS A 205 17.06 11.99 -6.05
C LYS A 205 16.30 12.14 -7.37
N PHE A 206 16.30 11.06 -8.16
CA PHE A 206 15.57 10.86 -9.41
C PHE A 206 16.09 11.64 -10.63
N ARG A 207 17.38 11.97 -10.67
CA ARG A 207 17.97 12.70 -11.82
C ARG A 207 18.23 11.79 -13.01
N ASP A 208 18.73 10.59 -12.75
CA ASP A 208 18.97 9.57 -13.76
C ASP A 208 18.84 8.15 -13.17
N GLU A 209 18.91 7.16 -14.05
CA GLU A 209 18.78 5.75 -13.70
C GLU A 209 19.95 5.24 -12.83
N ALA A 210 21.14 5.81 -12.95
CA ALA A 210 22.33 5.34 -12.22
C ALA A 210 22.17 5.54 -10.71
N GLU A 211 21.43 6.57 -10.29
CA GLU A 211 21.08 6.79 -8.88
C GLU A 211 20.31 5.61 -8.27
N PHE A 212 19.49 4.91 -9.06
CA PHE A 212 18.72 3.75 -8.60
C PHE A 212 19.58 2.53 -8.34
N LYS A 213 20.86 2.56 -8.75
CA LYS A 213 21.81 1.44 -8.61
C LYS A 213 22.87 1.71 -7.55
N LYS A 214 22.73 2.80 -6.79
CA LYS A 214 23.70 3.29 -5.82
C LYS A 214 23.16 3.19 -4.40
N ASP A 215 24.01 2.70 -3.50
CA ASP A 215 23.77 2.78 -2.06
C ASP A 215 23.92 4.23 -1.58
N CYS A 216 22.86 4.78 -0.99
CA CYS A 216 22.87 6.08 -0.34
C CYS A 216 22.55 5.99 1.17
N GLY A 217 22.59 4.78 1.72
CA GLY A 217 22.28 4.46 3.11
C GLY A 217 20.82 4.04 3.30
N PRO A 218 20.54 3.13 4.24
CA PRO A 218 19.24 2.46 4.39
C PRO A 218 18.07 3.43 4.60
N ASN A 219 18.29 4.52 5.34
CA ASN A 219 17.27 5.56 5.55
C ASN A 219 16.98 6.35 4.28
N ALA A 220 18.01 6.69 3.50
CA ALA A 220 17.84 7.46 2.27
C ALA A 220 17.20 6.63 1.15
N LEU A 221 17.52 5.33 1.07
CA LEU A 221 16.86 4.38 0.15
C LEU A 221 15.37 4.29 0.44
N TYR A 222 14.99 4.07 1.71
CA TYR A 222 13.59 4.02 2.11
C TYR A 222 12.89 5.37 1.90
N ALA A 223 13.51 6.49 2.33
CA ALA A 223 12.97 7.84 2.12
C ALA A 223 12.72 8.14 0.63
N ARG A 224 13.67 7.79 -0.24
CA ARG A 224 13.55 7.95 -1.69
C ARG A 224 12.38 7.13 -2.23
N SER A 225 12.23 5.88 -1.79
CA SER A 225 11.11 5.04 -2.20
C SER A 225 9.74 5.62 -1.79
N LYS A 226 9.65 6.25 -0.61
CA LYS A 226 8.42 6.90 -0.12
C LYS A 226 8.14 8.26 -0.75
N LEU A 227 9.17 8.98 -1.19
CA LEU A 227 8.98 10.09 -2.12
C LEU A 227 8.46 9.59 -3.47
N ALA A 228 8.97 8.47 -3.99
CA ALA A 228 8.50 7.89 -5.25
C ALA A 228 6.98 7.60 -5.19
N ASP A 229 6.49 7.00 -4.11
CA ASP A 229 5.04 6.76 -3.90
C ASP A 229 4.20 8.04 -4.04
N ILE A 230 4.65 9.14 -3.43
CA ILE A 230 3.99 10.45 -3.55
C ILE A 230 4.10 10.98 -4.98
N LEU A 231 5.27 10.84 -5.59
CA LEU A 231 5.46 11.23 -6.97
C LEU A 231 4.55 10.42 -7.88
N ILE A 232 4.25 9.14 -7.62
CA ILE A 232 3.35 8.32 -8.47
C ILE A 232 1.96 8.94 -8.57
N VAL A 233 1.50 9.53 -7.48
CA VAL A 233 0.20 10.20 -7.39
C VAL A 233 0.28 11.65 -7.88
N LYS A 234 1.32 12.41 -7.48
CA LYS A 234 1.45 13.87 -7.75
C LYS A 234 1.96 14.19 -9.14
N ALA A 235 3.14 13.67 -9.48
CA ALA A 235 3.42 13.53 -10.89
C ALA A 235 2.38 12.51 -11.31
N ARG A 236 1.46 12.86 -12.20
CA ARG A 236 0.61 11.85 -12.80
C ARG A 236 1.58 10.85 -13.47
N LEU A 237 2.15 9.83 -12.82
CA LEU A 237 3.37 9.12 -13.28
C LEU A 237 3.06 8.16 -14.45
N LEU A 238 2.38 8.68 -15.47
CA LEU A 238 2.93 8.95 -16.80
C LEU A 238 2.03 9.96 -17.54
N SER A 239 2.16 11.27 -17.29
CA SER A 239 1.35 12.36 -17.91
C SER A 239 1.40 12.38 -19.45
N SER A 240 2.34 11.68 -20.08
CA SER A 240 2.38 11.52 -21.54
C SER A 240 2.15 10.11 -22.06
N ALA A 241 2.31 9.04 -21.27
CA ALA A 241 2.20 7.67 -21.78
C ALA A 241 1.00 6.91 -21.20
N LEU A 242 0.94 6.61 -19.89
CA LEU A 242 -0.23 5.88 -19.32
C LEU A 242 -1.45 6.78 -19.18
N VAL A 243 -1.29 8.04 -18.78
CA VAL A 243 -2.41 8.97 -18.68
C VAL A 243 -2.97 9.26 -20.07
N GLN A 244 -2.12 9.58 -21.07
CA GLN A 244 -2.61 9.81 -22.44
C GLN A 244 -3.17 8.54 -23.10
N ARG A 245 -2.60 7.36 -22.81
CA ARG A 245 -3.03 6.10 -23.44
C ARG A 245 -4.29 5.50 -22.81
N TYR A 246 -4.51 5.69 -21.52
CA TYR A 246 -5.57 5.00 -20.78
C TYR A 246 -6.52 5.92 -20.01
N LEU A 247 -6.03 7.01 -19.40
CA LEU A 247 -6.88 7.96 -18.66
C LEU A 247 -7.44 9.03 -19.60
N GLN A 248 -8.55 8.72 -20.27
CA GLN A 248 -9.22 9.69 -21.14
C GLN A 248 -10.02 10.70 -20.30
N PRO A 249 -9.82 12.02 -20.47
CA PRO A 249 -10.64 13.00 -19.77
C PRO A 249 -12.13 12.90 -20.14
N PRO A 250 -13.05 13.09 -19.17
CA PRO A 250 -12.79 13.16 -17.74
C PRO A 250 -12.70 11.75 -17.11
N SER A 251 -11.50 11.33 -16.72
CA SER A 251 -11.32 10.15 -15.86
C SER A 251 -11.92 10.46 -14.49
N LYS A 252 -12.64 9.48 -13.94
CA LYS A 252 -13.28 9.59 -12.61
C LYS A 252 -12.48 8.88 -11.51
N ILE A 253 -11.30 8.34 -11.84
CA ILE A 253 -10.45 7.67 -10.86
C ILE A 253 -9.83 8.71 -9.91
N LEU A 254 -9.97 8.48 -8.61
CA LEU A 254 -9.32 9.28 -7.58
C LEU A 254 -8.04 8.60 -7.11
N ALA A 255 -6.91 9.31 -7.11
CA ALA A 255 -5.63 8.80 -6.67
C ALA A 255 -5.11 9.56 -5.45
N TYR A 256 -4.69 8.83 -4.42
CA TYR A 256 -4.20 9.39 -3.16
C TYR A 256 -2.90 8.73 -2.72
N ALA A 257 -1.98 9.52 -2.17
CA ALA A 257 -0.87 9.03 -1.38
C ALA A 257 -1.15 9.34 0.09
N THR A 258 -1.04 8.35 0.96
CA THR A 258 -1.28 8.50 2.40
C THR A 258 -0.04 8.11 3.18
N HIS A 259 0.12 8.63 4.40
CA HIS A 259 1.08 8.11 5.37
C HIS A 259 0.33 7.73 6.64
N PRO A 260 0.75 6.68 7.37
CA PRO A 260 0.01 6.25 8.54
C PRO A 260 0.53 6.90 9.83
N GLY A 261 1.57 7.75 9.74
CA GLY A 261 2.32 8.22 10.89
C GLY A 261 3.19 7.11 11.48
N ALA A 262 3.52 7.18 12.76
CA ALA A 262 4.17 6.08 13.46
C ALA A 262 3.12 5.02 13.80
N VAL A 263 3.30 3.80 13.32
CA VAL A 263 2.43 2.65 13.59
C VAL A 263 3.27 1.51 14.14
N ALA A 264 2.76 0.81 15.15
CA ALA A 264 3.33 -0.44 15.61
C ALA A 264 3.16 -1.51 14.52
N THR A 265 4.17 -1.67 13.68
CA THR A 265 4.29 -2.76 12.69
C THR A 265 5.53 -3.60 13.02
N ASP A 266 5.62 -4.83 12.53
CA ASP A 266 6.83 -5.65 12.70
C ASP A 266 8.09 -4.95 12.14
N GLU A 267 7.93 -4.06 11.15
CA GLU A 267 9.02 -3.23 10.60
C GLU A 267 9.55 -2.19 11.61
N SER A 268 8.73 -1.75 12.57
CA SER A 268 9.13 -0.79 13.62
C SER A 268 9.95 -1.42 14.75
N SER A 269 10.11 -2.74 14.77
CA SER A 269 10.91 -3.47 15.76
C SER A 269 12.43 -3.38 15.52
N SER A 270 12.86 -2.84 14.37
CA SER A 270 14.23 -2.37 14.17
C SER A 270 14.39 -0.98 14.80
N PRO A 271 15.45 -0.72 15.60
CA PRO A 271 15.56 0.52 16.36
C PRO A 271 15.62 1.72 15.41
N LEU A 272 14.49 2.43 15.29
CA LEU A 272 14.47 3.76 14.69
C LEU A 272 15.31 4.67 15.60
N PRO A 273 16.39 5.31 15.10
CA PRO A 273 17.03 6.37 15.84
C PRO A 273 16.00 7.49 16.04
N SER A 274 15.88 7.95 17.28
CA SER A 274 15.01 9.00 17.79
C SER A 274 15.23 10.36 17.12
N LEU A 275 14.91 10.51 15.84
CA LEU A 275 15.20 11.72 15.06
C LEU A 275 13.98 12.59 14.71
N ILE A 276 12.77 12.26 15.20
CA ILE A 276 11.55 13.00 14.83
C ILE A 276 11.02 13.92 15.93
N TYR A 277 11.51 13.82 17.16
CA TYR A 277 11.19 14.79 18.22
C TYR A 277 12.48 15.33 18.83
N GLY A 278 12.74 16.62 18.59
CA GLY A 278 13.71 17.36 19.40
C GLY A 278 13.34 17.29 20.88
N PRO A 279 14.30 17.56 21.78
CA PRO A 279 14.08 17.42 23.23
C PRO A 279 12.85 18.24 23.64
N GLN A 280 11.86 17.57 24.20
CA GLN A 280 10.85 18.26 25.00
C GLN A 280 11.56 18.71 26.29
N SER A 281 11.51 20.01 26.54
CA SER A 281 11.98 20.68 27.75
C SER A 281 11.39 20.08 29.02
#